data_AF-A0A4Y8A9E5-F1
#
_entry.id   AF-A0A4Y8A9E5-F1
#
_cell.length_a   1.000
_cell.length_b   1.000
_cell.length_c   1.000
_cell.angle_alpha   90.00
_cell.angle_beta   90.00
_cell.angle_gamma   90.00
#
_symmetry.space_group_name_H-M   'P 1'
#
loop_
_entity.id
_entity.type
_entity.pdbx_description
1 polymer ?
#
loop_
_entity_poly.entity_id
_entity_poly.type
_entity_poly.pdbx_seq_one_letter_code
_entity_poly.pdbx_strand_id
1 'polypeptide(L)'
;MDKHYGQIVELVIRKGGYSISEIARLTSINRKSVYNWFNQKYLKPEIIYRIGCIINHDFSVEFPELFTPEHFNKSDKPLVANNEIPENVVWKDKYIALLERYNDLLINRLHQPT
;
A
#
# COMPACT_ATOMS: atom_id res chain seq x y z
N MET A 1 10.70 -7.28 25.42
CA MET A 1 9.33 -6.75 25.27
C MET A 1 9.03 -6.72 23.79
N ASP A 2 8.19 -7.62 23.30
CA ASP A 2 7.85 -7.64 21.89
C ASP A 2 6.99 -6.41 21.55
N LYS A 3 7.49 -5.56 20.66
CA LYS A 3 6.73 -4.40 20.17
C LYS A 3 5.58 -4.89 19.30
N HIS A 4 4.40 -4.32 19.48
CA HIS A 4 3.25 -4.55 18.61
C HIS A 4 3.15 -3.40 17.61
N TYR A 5 3.56 -3.63 16.36
CA TYR A 5 3.75 -2.57 15.37
C TYR A 5 2.45 -1.86 15.04
N GLY A 6 1.36 -2.61 14.83
CA GLY A 6 0.04 -2.04 14.54
C GLY A 6 -0.46 -1.05 15.61
N GLN A 7 -0.36 -1.41 16.89
CA GLN A 7 -0.76 -0.57 18.01
C GLN A 7 0.09 0.69 18.16
N ILE A 8 1.40 0.60 17.90
CA ILE A 8 2.30 1.75 17.91
C ILE A 8 1.91 2.74 16.80
N VAL A 9 1.67 2.24 15.59
CA VAL A 9 1.23 3.08 14.46
C VAL A 9 -0.13 3.72 14.75
N GLU A 10 -1.07 2.98 15.34
CA GLU A 10 -2.37 3.53 15.76
C GLU A 10 -2.19 4.67 16.75
N LEU A 11 -1.33 4.49 17.75
CA LEU A 11 -1.07 5.50 18.78
C LEU A 11 -0.52 6.79 18.14
N VAL A 12 0.42 6.68 17.21
CA VAL A 12 0.99 7.84 16.50
C VAL A 12 -0.06 8.55 15.66
N ILE A 13 -0.86 7.81 14.89
CA ILE A 13 -1.95 8.36 14.08
C ILE A 13 -2.94 9.15 14.95
N ARG A 14 -3.36 8.56 16.09
CA ARG A 14 -4.29 9.20 17.02
C ARG A 14 -3.70 10.42 17.70
N LYS A 15 -2.42 10.38 18.09
CA LYS A 15 -1.70 11.53 18.65
C LYS A 15 -1.56 12.68 17.65
N GLY A 16 -1.39 12.35 16.36
CA GLY A 16 -1.37 13.32 15.28
C GLY A 16 -2.73 13.91 14.91
N GLY A 17 -3.83 13.45 15.54
CA GLY A 17 -5.18 13.95 15.28
C GLY A 17 -5.82 13.42 13.99
N TYR A 18 -5.19 12.46 13.31
CA TYR A 18 -5.72 11.90 12.07
C TYR A 18 -6.83 10.88 12.35
N SER A 19 -7.92 10.99 11.61
CA SER A 19 -9.01 10.00 11.68
C SER A 19 -8.69 8.75 10.85
N ILE A 20 -9.23 7.59 11.23
CA ILE A 20 -9.08 6.35 10.46
C ILE A 20 -9.62 6.50 9.03
N SER A 21 -10.73 7.23 8.87
CA SER A 21 -11.32 7.53 7.56
C SER A 21 -10.36 8.36 6.69
N GLU A 22 -9.60 9.27 7.29
CA GLU A 22 -8.63 10.10 6.60
C GLU A 22 -7.40 9.32 6.17
N ILE A 23 -6.86 8.47 7.06
CA ILE A 23 -5.77 7.55 6.70
C ILE A 23 -6.17 6.60 5.58
N ALA A 24 -7.39 6.03 5.65
CA ALA A 24 -7.94 5.18 4.61
C ALA A 24 -8.01 5.90 3.25
N ARG A 25 -8.49 7.14 3.23
CA ARG A 25 -8.56 7.98 2.03
C ARG A 25 -7.16 8.28 1.46
N LEU A 26 -6.23 8.70 2.31
CA LEU A 26 -4.87 9.10 1.91
C LEU A 26 -4.00 7.92 1.46
N THR A 27 -4.26 6.72 2.00
CA THR A 27 -3.57 5.48 1.59
C THR A 27 -4.28 4.71 0.49
N SER A 28 -5.45 5.20 0.02
CA SER A 28 -6.32 4.56 -0.98
C SER A 28 -6.73 3.13 -0.60
N ILE A 29 -6.95 2.88 0.70
CA ILE A 29 -7.27 1.56 1.25
C ILE A 29 -8.57 1.63 2.04
N ASN A 30 -9.30 0.51 2.09
CA ASN A 30 -10.55 0.48 2.83
C ASN A 30 -10.32 0.60 4.35
N ARG A 31 -11.29 1.18 5.08
CA ARG A 31 -11.19 1.38 6.54
C ARG A 31 -10.98 0.07 7.32
N LYS A 32 -11.56 -1.04 6.85
CA LYS A 32 -11.44 -2.36 7.51
C LYS A 32 -9.99 -2.85 7.50
N SER A 33 -9.26 -2.64 6.40
CA SER A 33 -7.85 -2.98 6.27
C SER A 33 -6.99 -2.13 7.20
N VAL A 34 -7.32 -0.86 7.40
CA VAL A 34 -6.62 0.01 8.38
C VAL A 34 -6.80 -0.54 9.81
N TYR A 35 -8.02 -0.91 10.20
CA TYR A 35 -8.25 -1.56 11.49
C TYR A 35 -7.50 -2.89 11.63
N ASN A 36 -7.44 -3.68 10.54
CA ASN A 36 -6.70 -4.93 10.55
C ASN A 36 -5.20 -4.71 10.81
N TRP A 37 -4.60 -3.67 10.20
CA TRP A 37 -3.20 -3.33 10.44
C TRP A 37 -2.91 -2.99 11.90
N PHE A 38 -3.83 -2.32 12.59
CA PHE A 38 -3.64 -1.98 14.01
C PHE A 38 -3.61 -3.22 14.92
N ASN A 39 -4.31 -4.28 14.53
CA ASN A 39 -4.33 -5.55 15.25
C ASN A 39 -3.16 -6.49 14.87
N GLN A 40 -2.30 -6.11 13.91
CA GLN A 40 -1.15 -6.92 13.51
C GLN A 40 0.07 -6.64 14.39
N LYS A 41 0.56 -7.68 15.07
CA LYS A 41 1.80 -7.61 15.87
C LYS A 41 2.99 -7.17 15.02
N TYR A 42 3.07 -7.70 13.79
CA TYR A 42 4.06 -7.32 12.79
C TYR A 42 3.36 -6.70 11.59
N LEU A 43 3.72 -5.47 11.27
CA LEU A 43 3.26 -4.75 10.09
C LEU A 43 4.45 -4.58 9.13
N LYS A 44 4.20 -4.70 7.83
CA LYS A 44 5.26 -4.56 6.82
C LYS A 44 5.88 -3.15 6.92
N PRO A 45 7.23 -3.01 6.90
CA PRO A 45 7.90 -1.71 6.99
C PRO A 45 7.41 -0.71 5.93
N GLU A 46 7.16 -1.18 4.71
CA GLU A 46 6.63 -0.34 3.61
C GLU A 46 5.31 0.36 3.95
N ILE A 47 4.41 -0.32 4.68
CA ILE A 47 3.12 0.25 5.11
C ILE A 47 3.37 1.34 6.15
N ILE A 48 4.25 1.07 7.12
CA ILE A 48 4.61 2.02 8.18
C ILE A 48 5.26 3.27 7.56
N TYR A 49 6.19 3.09 6.62
CA TYR A 49 6.83 4.16 5.88
C TYR A 49 5.81 5.02 5.15
N ARG A 50 4.90 4.41 4.37
CA ARG A 50 3.88 5.16 3.62
C ARG A 50 2.97 5.96 4.55
N ILE A 51 2.57 5.39 5.68
CA ILE A 51 1.80 6.12 6.69
C ILE A 51 2.62 7.30 7.23
N GLY A 52 3.89 7.08 7.59
CA GLY A 52 4.80 8.12 8.08
C GLY A 52 4.93 9.30 7.12
N CYS A 53 5.10 9.03 5.82
CA CYS A 53 5.13 10.08 4.80
C CYS A 53 3.81 10.87 4.72
N ILE A 54 2.67 10.20 4.84
CA ILE A 54 1.34 10.82 4.77
C ILE A 54 1.09 11.73 5.98
N ILE A 55 1.41 11.26 7.18
CA ILE A 55 1.17 12.01 8.42
C ILE A 55 2.33 12.95 8.79
N ASN A 56 3.39 12.95 7.98
CA ASN A 56 4.65 13.64 8.23
C ASN A 56 5.29 13.29 9.59
N HIS A 57 5.37 12.00 9.89
CA HIS A 57 5.99 11.47 11.11
C HIS A 57 7.17 10.59 10.76
N ASP A 58 8.25 10.72 11.53
CA ASP A 58 9.43 9.88 11.45
C ASP A 58 9.29 8.68 12.39
N PHE A 59 9.07 7.50 11.80
CA PHE A 59 8.89 6.25 12.53
C PHE A 59 10.21 5.58 12.95
N SER A 60 11.37 6.14 12.63
CA SER A 60 12.68 5.63 13.10
C SER A 60 12.85 5.75 14.62
N VAL A 61 12.10 6.65 15.26
CA VAL A 61 12.08 6.80 16.73
C VAL A 61 11.44 5.58 17.39
N GLU A 62 10.29 5.14 16.87
CA GLU A 62 9.57 3.98 17.40
C GLU A 62 10.14 2.64 16.91
N PHE A 63 10.64 2.62 15.67
CA PHE A 63 11.17 1.43 15.00
C PHE A 63 12.60 1.66 14.48
N PRO A 64 13.58 1.90 15.37
CA PRO A 64 14.99 2.06 14.99
C PRO A 64 15.57 0.78 14.36
N GLU A 65 14.93 -0.36 14.58
CA GLU A 65 15.30 -1.63 13.92
C GLU A 65 14.85 -1.73 12.45
N LEU A 66 13.91 -0.88 12.02
CA LEU A 66 13.34 -0.91 10.66
C LEU A 66 13.75 0.29 9.82
N PHE A 67 13.95 1.46 10.43
CA PHE A 67 14.20 2.71 9.73
C PHE A 67 15.35 3.49 10.36
N THR A 68 16.02 4.26 9.53
CA THR A 68 16.92 5.34 9.98
C THR A 68 16.27 6.71 9.73
N PRO A 69 16.63 7.77 10.47
CA PRO A 69 16.06 9.11 10.28
C PRO A 69 16.19 9.63 8.84
N GLU A 70 17.21 9.17 8.12
CA GLU A 70 17.44 9.50 6.70
C GLU A 70 16.28 9.10 5.78
N HIS A 71 15.53 8.05 6.14
CA HIS A 71 14.39 7.59 5.36
C HIS A 71 13.25 8.63 5.33
N PHE A 72 13.12 9.46 6.36
CA PHE A 72 12.04 10.44 6.47
C PHE A 72 12.49 11.89 6.22
N ASN A 73 13.77 12.10 5.90
CA ASN A 73 14.30 13.41 5.57
C ASN A 73 13.72 13.92 4.23
N LYS A 74 12.97 15.02 4.32
CA LYS A 74 12.22 15.64 3.20
C LYS A 74 13.09 16.41 2.18
N SER A 75 14.38 16.11 2.06
CA SER A 75 15.26 16.77 1.08
C SER A 75 15.03 16.27 -0.35
N ASP A 76 14.35 15.15 -0.56
CA ASP A 76 14.03 14.65 -1.90
C ASP A 76 12.51 14.38 -2.07
N LYS A 77 11.87 15.21 -2.88
CA LYS A 77 10.65 14.81 -3.62
C LYS A 77 11.04 14.61 -5.08
N PRO A 78 10.46 13.64 -5.82
CA PRO A 78 9.79 12.41 -5.43
C PRO A 78 10.62 11.19 -5.86
N LEU A 79 10.74 10.18 -4.99
CA LEU A 79 11.14 8.85 -5.44
C LEU A 79 9.99 8.28 -6.29
N VAL A 80 10.05 8.55 -7.59
CA VAL A 80 9.39 7.74 -8.59
C VAL A 80 10.11 6.39 -8.59
N ALA A 81 9.33 5.33 -8.43
CA ALA A 81 9.65 3.96 -8.85
C ALA A 81 10.90 3.31 -8.24
N ASN A 82 10.75 2.79 -7.01
CA ASN A 82 11.27 1.44 -6.79
C ASN A 82 10.31 0.49 -7.50
N ASN A 83 10.88 -0.31 -8.42
CA ASN A 83 10.22 -1.21 -9.36
C ASN A 83 9.52 -2.40 -8.68
N GLU A 84 8.50 -2.13 -7.87
CA GLU A 84 7.42 -3.08 -7.69
C GLU A 84 6.28 -2.56 -8.56
N ILE A 85 6.22 -3.03 -9.80
CA ILE A 85 4.99 -2.95 -10.60
C ILE A 85 3.90 -3.41 -9.63
N PRO A 86 2.93 -2.54 -9.27
CA PRO A 86 1.96 -2.89 -8.25
C PRO A 86 1.38 -4.22 -8.69
N GLU A 87 1.40 -5.23 -7.82
CA GLU A 87 0.89 -6.56 -8.15
C GLU A 87 -0.50 -6.45 -8.84
N ASN A 88 -1.28 -5.44 -8.43
CA ASN A 88 -2.53 -5.02 -9.05
C ASN A 88 -2.46 -4.70 -10.58
N VAL A 89 -1.41 -4.04 -11.05
CA VAL A 89 -1.16 -3.74 -12.47
C VAL A 89 -0.84 -5.03 -13.24
N VAL A 90 -0.02 -5.92 -12.67
CA VAL A 90 0.29 -7.22 -13.29
C VAL A 90 -0.97 -8.07 -13.46
N TRP A 91 -1.85 -8.10 -12.47
CA TRP A 91 -3.12 -8.82 -12.55
C TRP A 91 -4.09 -8.18 -13.55
N LYS A 92 -4.11 -6.84 -13.63
CA LYS A 92 -4.92 -6.12 -14.60
C LYS A 92 -4.49 -6.46 -16.03
N ASP A 93 -3.20 -6.49 -16.32
CA ASP A 93 -2.68 -6.82 -17.65
C ASP A 93 -2.98 -8.28 -18.02
N LYS A 94 -2.83 -9.21 -17.07
CA LYS A 94 -3.23 -10.63 -17.27
C LYS A 94 -4.72 -10.78 -17.55
N TYR A 95 -5.57 -9.99 -16.89
CA TYR A 95 -7.01 -10.00 -17.09
C TYR A 95 -7.41 -9.43 -18.47
N ILE A 96 -6.77 -8.33 -18.88
CA ILE A 96 -6.97 -7.76 -20.22
C ILE A 96 -6.58 -8.77 -21.31
N ALA A 97 -5.40 -9.39 -21.19
CA ALA A 97 -4.93 -10.38 -22.15
C ALA A 97 -5.87 -11.60 -22.26
N LEU A 98 -6.51 -12.00 -21.15
CA LEU A 98 -7.51 -13.07 -21.16
C LEU A 98 -8.77 -12.67 -21.91
N LEU A 99 -9.27 -11.44 -21.68
CA LEU A 99 -10.46 -10.91 -22.37
C LEU A 99 -10.22 -10.75 -23.87
N GLU A 100 -9.05 -10.26 -24.26
CA GLU A 100 -8.65 -10.14 -25.67
C GLU A 100 -8.64 -11.51 -26.35
N ARG A 101 -7.96 -12.50 -25.76
CA ARG A 101 -7.93 -13.86 -26.30
C ARG A 101 -9.31 -14.49 -26.40
N TYR A 102 -10.20 -14.23 -25.45
CA TYR A 102 -11.57 -14.72 -25.50
C TYR A 102 -12.38 -14.05 -26.63
N ASN A 103 -12.25 -12.73 -26.78
CA ASN A 103 -12.86 -12.00 -27.89
C ASN A 103 -12.38 -12.49 -29.25
N ASP A 104 -11.08 -12.76 -29.40
CA ASP A 104 -10.53 -13.31 -30.64
C ASP A 104 -11.15 -14.67 -30.99
N LEU A 105 -11.32 -15.54 -30.00
CA LEU A 105 -11.98 -16.84 -30.21
C LEU A 105 -13.45 -16.69 -30.59
N LEU A 106 -14.17 -15.74 -29.99
CA LEU A 106 -15.55 -15.43 -30.36
C LEU A 106 -15.66 -14.90 -31.79
N ILE A 107 -14.80 -13.94 -32.15
CA ILE A 107 -14.70 -13.39 -33.49
C ILE A 107 -14.40 -14.51 -34.49
N ASN A 108 -13.41 -15.35 -34.22
CA ASN A 108 -13.05 -16.46 -35.11
C ASN A 108 -14.18 -17.48 -35.27
N ARG A 109 -15.00 -17.71 -34.24
CA ARG A 109 -16.18 -18.58 -34.32
C ARG A 109 -17.30 -17.96 -35.14
N LEU A 110 -17.50 -16.64 -35.02
CA LEU A 110 -18.51 -15.89 -35.77
C LEU A 110 -18.14 -15.73 -37.26
N HIS A 111 -16.85 -15.71 -37.59
CA HIS A 111 -16.34 -15.58 -38.95
C HIS A 111 -16.11 -16.93 -39.66
N GLN A 112 -16.50 -18.07 -39.08
CA GLN A 112 -16.50 -19.32 -39.83
C GLN A 112 -17.61 -19.28 -40.88
N PRO A 113 -17.29 -19.25 -42.19
CA PRO A 113 -18.31 -19.45 -43.21
C PRO A 113 -18.80 -20.89 -43.09
N THR A 114 -20.12 -21.06 -43.07
CA THR A 114 -20.81 -22.35 -43.23
C THR A 114 -20.30 -23.12 -44.43
#